data_AF-A0A4Q8LKC2-F1
#
_entry.id   AF-A0A4Q8LKC2-F1
#
_cell.length_a   1.000
_cell.length_b   1.000
_cell.length_c   1.000
_cell.angle_alpha   90.00
_cell.angle_beta   90.00
_cell.angle_gamma   90.00
#
_symmetry.space_group_name_H-M   'P 1'
#
loop_
_entity.id
_entity.type
_entity.pdbx_description
1 polymer ?
#
loop_
_entity_poly.entity_id
_entity_poly.type
_entity_poly.pdbx_seq_one_letter_code
_entity_poly.pdbx_strand_id
1 'polypeptide(L)'
;MIAPATQRERLILAAAVAFTVDLLLGVLIWRLLPPGWRVLELHGNSLIQPAHCLAGAFSLLLGGWIGGRRFLPLGVALMFALQLLALGLLVQLADRHMPQRPLWLTIQDVLASNVLGVGLQLLAAALGALAGAALHARRPLFPFPQEPT
;
A
#
# COMPACT_ATOMS: atom_id res chain seq x y z
N MET A 1 26.10 -23.74 -7.71
CA MET A 1 26.12 -22.31 -8.11
C MET A 1 24.67 -21.87 -8.21
N ILE A 2 24.24 -20.90 -7.39
CA ILE A 2 22.89 -20.33 -7.47
C ILE A 2 22.93 -19.27 -8.57
N ALA A 3 22.19 -19.48 -9.66
CA ALA A 3 22.13 -18.50 -10.74
C ALA A 3 21.56 -17.17 -10.21
N PRO A 4 22.06 -16.01 -10.67
CA PRO A 4 21.51 -14.72 -10.27
C PRO A 4 20.03 -14.65 -10.68
N ALA A 5 19.17 -14.26 -9.73
CA ALA A 5 17.73 -14.18 -9.95
C ALA A 5 17.40 -13.25 -11.13
N THR A 6 16.48 -13.69 -11.99
CA THR A 6 16.07 -12.89 -13.14
C THR A 6 15.38 -11.61 -12.68
N GLN A 7 15.39 -10.58 -13.52
CA GLN A 7 14.77 -9.30 -13.18
C GLN A 7 13.27 -9.43 -12.87
N ARG A 8 12.58 -10.36 -13.55
CA ARG A 8 11.17 -10.65 -13.32
C ARG A 8 10.94 -11.27 -11.94
N GLU A 9 11.75 -12.24 -11.55
CA GLU A 9 11.69 -12.87 -10.22
C GLU A 9 11.93 -11.86 -9.10
N ARG A 10 12.87 -10.92 -9.29
CA ARG A 10 13.11 -9.84 -8.33
C ARG A 10 11.92 -8.90 -8.17
N LEU A 11 11.20 -8.60 -9.23
CA LEU A 11 9.98 -7.78 -9.17
C LEU A 11 8.83 -8.53 -8.49
N ILE A 12 8.67 -9.82 -8.77
CA ILE A 12 7.67 -10.67 -8.10
C ILE A 12 7.98 -10.74 -6.60
N LEU A 13 9.24 -10.96 -6.23
CA LEU A 13 9.68 -10.98 -4.84
C LEU A 13 9.47 -9.63 -4.16
N ALA A 14 9.82 -8.53 -4.83
CA ALA A 14 9.60 -7.17 -4.30
C ALA A 14 8.12 -6.91 -4.02
N ALA A 15 7.22 -7.30 -4.94
CA ALA A 15 5.79 -7.17 -4.75
C ALA A 15 5.27 -8.05 -3.62
N ALA A 16 5.71 -9.31 -3.56
CA ALA A 16 5.34 -10.23 -2.49
C ALA A 16 5.79 -9.71 -1.12
N VAL A 17 7.05 -9.25 -0.99
CA VAL A 17 7.56 -8.68 0.27
C VAL A 17 6.81 -7.42 0.65
N ALA A 18 6.61 -6.49 -0.28
CA ALA A 18 5.85 -5.27 -0.02
C ALA A 18 4.43 -5.60 0.48
N PHE A 19 3.71 -6.48 -0.23
CA PHE A 19 2.37 -6.90 0.18
C PHE A 19 2.34 -7.58 1.55
N THR A 20 3.29 -8.49 1.82
CA THR A 20 3.32 -9.25 3.07
C THR A 20 3.65 -8.34 4.26
N VAL A 21 4.58 -7.40 4.08
CA VAL A 21 4.93 -6.41 5.11
C VAL A 21 3.78 -5.46 5.36
N ASP A 22 3.11 -5.00 4.30
CA ASP A 22 1.94 -4.13 4.42
C ASP A 22 0.82 -4.80 5.21
N LEU A 23 0.52 -6.08 4.90
CA LEU A 23 -0.46 -6.88 5.62
C LEU A 23 -0.07 -7.07 7.10
N LEU A 24 1.20 -7.41 7.36
CA LEU A 24 1.69 -7.65 8.72
C LEU A 24 1.64 -6.37 9.57
N LEU A 25 2.02 -5.23 8.99
CA LEU A 25 1.90 -3.92 9.63
C LEU A 25 0.43 -3.54 9.83
N GLY A 26 -0.46 -3.81 8.87
CA GLY A 26 -1.90 -3.60 9.03
C GLY A 26 -2.49 -4.39 10.20
N VAL A 27 -2.14 -5.68 10.32
CA VAL A 27 -2.54 -6.52 11.46
C VAL A 27 -1.96 -6.00 12.77
N LEU A 28 -0.71 -5.54 12.76
CA LEU A 28 -0.05 -4.98 13.94
C LEU A 28 -0.71 -3.68 14.40
N ILE A 29 -1.00 -2.76 13.47
CA ILE A 29 -1.72 -1.51 13.71
C ILE A 29 -3.08 -1.84 14.33
N TRP A 30 -3.84 -2.76 13.72
CA TRP A 30 -5.13 -3.18 14.25
C TRP A 30 -5.03 -3.73 15.67
N ARG A 31 -4.04 -4.60 15.96
CA ARG A 31 -3.87 -5.20 17.29
C ARG A 31 -3.43 -4.18 18.35
N LEU A 32 -2.53 -3.27 18.01
CA LEU A 32 -1.94 -2.32 18.95
C LEU A 32 -2.82 -1.08 19.16
N LEU A 33 -3.75 -0.78 18.24
CA LEU A 33 -4.61 0.39 18.41
C LEU A 33 -5.59 0.20 19.58
N PRO A 34 -5.63 1.15 20.54
CA PRO A 34 -6.63 1.15 21.59
C PRO A 34 -8.05 1.20 20.99
N PRO A 35 -9.03 0.50 21.59
CA PRO A 35 -10.40 0.44 21.07
C PRO A 35 -11.05 1.82 20.90
N GLY A 36 -10.72 2.80 21.75
CA GLY A 36 -11.22 4.18 21.61
C GLY A 36 -10.73 4.91 20.36
N TRP A 37 -9.55 4.53 19.84
CA TRP A 37 -9.01 5.08 18.59
C TRP A 37 -9.61 4.37 17.37
N ARG A 38 -10.05 3.12 17.53
CA ARG A 38 -10.82 2.38 16.50
C ARG A 38 -12.22 2.95 16.27
N VAL A 39 -12.84 3.54 17.30
CA VAL A 39 -14.15 4.21 17.17
C VAL A 39 -14.04 5.50 16.37
N LEU A 40 -12.90 6.21 16.44
CA LEU A 40 -12.63 7.38 15.60
C LEU A 40 -12.49 6.99 14.11
N GLU A 41 -12.00 5.79 13.80
CA GLU A 41 -11.94 5.25 12.43
C GLU A 41 -13.34 5.03 11.83
N LEU A 42 -14.30 4.60 12.66
CA LEU A 42 -15.68 4.31 12.22
C LEU A 42 -16.58 5.54 12.16
N HIS A 43 -16.41 6.53 13.05
CA HIS A 43 -17.26 7.73 13.08
C HIS A 43 -16.97 8.74 11.97
N GLY A 44 -15.76 8.73 11.40
CA GLY A 44 -15.34 9.69 10.38
C GLY A 44 -15.52 9.23 8.93
N ASN A 45 -15.87 7.96 8.69
CA ASN A 45 -15.95 7.37 7.35
C ASN A 45 -14.68 7.63 6.50
N SER A 46 -13.52 7.80 7.14
CA SER A 46 -12.30 8.34 6.54
C SER A 46 -11.10 7.41 6.78
N LEU A 47 -10.43 7.05 5.69
CA LEU A 47 -9.23 6.20 5.58
C LEU A 47 -7.95 6.92 6.02
N ILE A 48 -8.02 8.16 6.50
CA ILE A 48 -6.84 8.95 6.86
C ILE A 48 -6.33 8.47 8.22
N GLN A 49 -5.54 7.40 8.20
CA GLN A 49 -4.73 7.02 9.35
C GLN A 49 -3.25 7.23 9.05
N PRO A 50 -2.55 8.09 9.81
CA PRO A 50 -1.12 8.29 9.64
C PRO A 50 -0.32 6.98 9.72
N ALA A 51 -0.77 6.05 10.56
CA ALA A 51 -0.16 4.73 10.70
C ALA A 51 -0.19 3.92 9.40
N HIS A 52 -1.30 3.94 8.67
CA HIS A 52 -1.41 3.26 7.37
C HIS A 52 -0.55 3.94 6.29
N CYS A 53 -0.41 5.27 6.31
CA CYS A 53 0.52 5.97 5.42
C CYS A 53 1.97 5.53 5.67
N LEU A 54 2.37 5.42 6.94
CA LEU A 54 3.71 4.97 7.33
C LEU A 54 3.94 3.50 6.95
N ALA A 55 2.95 2.64 7.18
CA ALA A 55 3.02 1.24 6.80
C ALA A 55 3.21 1.06 5.28
N GLY A 56 2.39 1.74 4.47
CA GLY A 56 2.50 1.73 3.01
C GLY A 56 3.83 2.30 2.50
N ALA A 57 4.33 3.36 3.12
CA ALA A 57 5.64 3.92 2.78
C ALA A 57 6.78 2.93 3.09
N PHE A 58 6.70 2.25 4.24
CA PHE A 58 7.73 1.29 4.65
C PHE A 58 7.70 0.01 3.80
N SER A 59 6.51 -0.50 3.48
CA SER A 59 6.33 -1.68 2.64
C SER A 59 6.85 -1.43 1.22
N LEU A 60 6.52 -0.29 0.60
CA LEU A 60 7.04 0.07 -0.71
C LEU A 60 8.51 0.47 -0.69
N LEU A 61 9.05 0.95 0.44
CA LEU A 61 10.50 1.15 0.59
C LEU A 61 11.25 -0.17 0.48
N LEU A 62 10.79 -1.21 1.17
CA LEU A 62 11.40 -2.55 1.07
C LEU A 62 11.25 -3.13 -0.34
N GLY A 63 10.05 -3.01 -0.94
CA GLY A 63 9.82 -3.43 -2.33
C GLY A 63 10.73 -2.68 -3.32
N GLY A 64 10.86 -1.36 -3.16
CA GLY A 64 11.74 -0.52 -3.98
C GLY A 64 13.22 -0.85 -3.78
N TRP A 65 13.62 -1.24 -2.57
CA TRP A 65 14.99 -1.66 -2.29
C TRP A 65 15.36 -2.99 -2.95
N ILE A 66 14.38 -3.88 -3.13
CA ILE A 66 14.56 -5.17 -3.81
C ILE A 66 14.45 -5.04 -5.34
N GLY A 67 13.40 -4.37 -5.82
CA GLY A 67 13.03 -4.28 -7.23
C GLY A 67 13.55 -3.04 -7.97
N GLY A 68 14.13 -2.08 -7.26
CA GLY A 68 14.68 -0.84 -7.82
C GLY A 68 13.62 0.07 -8.46
N ARG A 69 14.03 0.93 -9.39
CA ARG A 69 13.14 1.91 -10.06
C ARG A 69 11.97 1.27 -10.82
N ARG A 70 12.14 0.07 -11.37
CA ARG A 70 11.09 -0.62 -12.14
C ARG A 70 9.95 -1.13 -11.26
N PHE A 71 10.16 -1.24 -9.93
CA PHE A 71 9.12 -1.60 -8.99
C PHE A 71 8.13 -0.46 -8.73
N LEU A 72 8.53 0.80 -8.89
CA LEU A 72 7.70 1.96 -8.57
C LEU A 72 6.28 1.92 -9.19
N PRO A 73 6.10 1.76 -10.52
CA PRO A 73 4.76 1.71 -11.10
C PRO A 73 3.95 0.50 -10.57
N LEU A 74 4.62 -0.61 -10.28
CA LEU A 74 3.99 -1.85 -9.82
C LEU A 74 3.54 -1.74 -8.36
N GLY A 75 4.39 -1.16 -7.49
CA GLY A 75 4.06 -0.90 -6.10
C GLY A 75 2.95 0.14 -5.94
N VAL A 76 2.97 1.22 -6.75
CA VAL A 76 1.90 2.22 -6.76
C VAL A 76 0.58 1.60 -7.25
N ALA A 77 0.62 0.79 -8.31
CA ALA A 77 -0.57 0.10 -8.81
C ALA A 77 -1.13 -0.89 -7.77
N LEU A 78 -0.27 -1.61 -7.05
CA LEU A 78 -0.67 -2.51 -5.96
C LEU A 78 -1.35 -1.73 -4.82
N MET A 79 -0.75 -0.62 -4.38
CA MET A 79 -1.33 0.23 -3.34
C MET A 79 -2.69 0.80 -3.77
N PHE A 80 -2.78 1.24 -5.02
CA PHE A 80 -4.04 1.74 -5.59
C PHE A 80 -5.13 0.66 -5.63
N ALA A 81 -4.78 -0.58 -6.02
CA ALA A 81 -5.72 -1.70 -6.02
C ALA A 81 -6.23 -2.03 -4.61
N LEU A 82 -5.35 -2.00 -3.60
CA LEU A 82 -5.72 -2.18 -2.20
C LEU A 82 -6.68 -1.08 -1.70
N GLN A 83 -6.44 0.18 -2.09
CA GLN A 83 -7.32 1.29 -1.76
C GLN A 83 -8.69 1.17 -2.41
N LEU A 84 -8.77 0.75 -3.69
CA LEU A 84 -10.05 0.49 -4.35
C LEU A 84 -10.85 -0.61 -3.64
N LEU A 85 -10.16 -1.67 -3.19
CA LEU A 85 -10.79 -2.73 -2.42
C LEU A 85 -11.32 -2.22 -1.06
N ALA A 86 -10.53 -1.40 -0.36
CA ALA A 86 -10.95 -0.77 0.89
C ALA A 86 -12.16 0.17 0.71
N LEU A 87 -12.14 1.00 -0.32
CA LEU A 87 -13.28 1.87 -0.67
C LEU A 87 -14.53 1.05 -1.00
N GLY A 88 -14.40 -0.03 -1.78
CA GLY A 88 -15.50 -0.93 -2.10
C GLY A 88 -16.10 -1.59 -0.85
N LEU A 89 -15.27 -1.97 0.13
CA LEU A 89 -15.73 -2.49 1.42
C LEU A 89 -16.46 -1.42 2.23
N LEU A 90 -15.96 -0.18 2.26
CA LEU A 90 -16.63 0.94 2.94
C LEU A 90 -17.99 1.24 2.32
N VAL A 91 -18.09 1.23 0.98
CA VAL A 91 -19.38 1.40 0.28
C VAL A 91 -20.35 0.29 0.66
N GLN A 92 -19.91 -0.97 0.67
CA GLN A 92 -20.78 -2.10 1.08
C GLN A 92 -21.21 -2.00 2.54
N LEU A 93 -20.33 -1.57 3.45
CA LEU A 93 -20.65 -1.35 4.85
C LEU A 93 -21.66 -0.21 5.00
N ALA A 94 -21.45 0.93 4.32
CA ALA A 94 -22.34 2.08 4.35
C ALA A 94 -23.74 1.74 3.80
N ASP A 95 -23.79 1.01 2.68
CA ASP A 95 -25.05 0.57 2.06
C ASP A 95 -25.87 -0.34 3.00
N ARG A 96 -25.21 -1.30 3.68
CA ARG A 96 -25.88 -2.18 4.66
C ARG A 96 -26.48 -1.42 5.85
N HIS A 97 -25.86 -0.32 6.28
CA HIS A 97 -26.34 0.48 7.42
C HIS A 97 -27.34 1.57 7.00
N MET A 98 -27.40 1.91 5.71
CA MET A 98 -28.29 2.93 5.16
C MET A 98 -28.98 2.47 3.86
N PRO A 99 -29.75 1.36 3.89
CA PRO A 99 -30.27 0.72 2.67
C PRO A 99 -31.31 1.56 1.92
N GLN A 100 -31.84 2.60 2.54
CA GLN A 100 -32.82 3.51 1.91
C GLN A 100 -32.15 4.62 1.08
N ARG A 101 -30.83 4.77 1.18
CA ARG A 101 -30.07 5.81 0.47
C ARG A 101 -29.64 5.28 -0.90
N PRO A 102 -29.78 6.05 -2.01
CA PRO A 102 -29.35 5.58 -3.32
C PRO A 102 -27.84 5.35 -3.37
N LEU A 103 -27.44 4.19 -3.90
CA LEU A 103 -26.04 3.72 -3.99
C LEU A 103 -25.07 4.76 -4.54
N TRP A 104 -25.49 5.51 -5.56
CA TRP A 104 -24.65 6.56 -6.16
C TRP A 104 -24.28 7.66 -5.16
N LEU A 105 -25.20 8.11 -4.30
CA LEU A 105 -24.90 9.11 -3.26
C LEU A 105 -23.99 8.52 -2.18
N THR A 106 -24.18 7.25 -1.82
CA THR A 106 -23.30 6.54 -0.87
C THR A 106 -21.87 6.45 -1.41
N ILE A 107 -21.71 6.11 -2.69
CA ILE A 107 -20.40 6.08 -3.36
C ILE A 107 -19.77 7.47 -3.37
N GLN A 108 -20.51 8.51 -3.73
CA GLN A 108 -20.00 9.88 -3.77
C GLN A 108 -19.51 10.35 -2.39
N ASP A 109 -20.29 10.13 -1.34
CA ASP A 109 -19.91 10.51 0.03
C ASP A 109 -18.67 9.76 0.51
N VAL A 110 -18.61 8.45 0.27
CA VAL A 110 -17.43 7.65 0.63
C VAL A 110 -16.22 8.14 -0.16
N LEU A 111 -16.35 8.39 -1.46
CA LEU A 111 -15.23 8.87 -2.26
C LEU A 111 -14.77 10.26 -1.81
N ALA A 112 -15.69 11.20 -1.59
CA ALA A 112 -15.38 12.56 -1.15
C ALA A 112 -14.69 12.58 0.23
N SER A 113 -15.11 11.73 1.14
CA SER A 113 -14.54 11.63 2.50
C SER A 113 -13.15 11.00 2.53
N ASN A 114 -12.76 10.32 1.45
CA ASN A 114 -11.55 9.50 1.39
C ASN A 114 -10.53 9.93 0.34
N VAL A 115 -10.91 10.77 -0.64
CA VAL A 115 -10.03 11.15 -1.75
C VAL A 115 -8.69 11.75 -1.30
N LEU A 116 -8.72 12.59 -0.25
CA LEU A 116 -7.51 13.17 0.31
C LEU A 116 -6.63 12.12 1.00
N GLY A 117 -7.23 11.16 1.71
CA GLY A 117 -6.50 10.07 2.36
C GLY A 117 -5.86 9.11 1.37
N VAL A 118 -6.62 8.74 0.34
CA VAL A 118 -6.15 7.94 -0.80
C VAL A 118 -4.95 8.64 -1.46
N GLY A 119 -5.08 9.93 -1.77
CA GLY A 119 -4.01 10.73 -2.38
C GLY A 119 -2.76 10.80 -1.50
N LEU A 120 -2.91 11.06 -0.20
CA LEU A 120 -1.79 11.12 0.75
C LEU A 120 -1.10 9.77 0.90
N GLN A 121 -1.85 8.67 0.98
CA GLN A 121 -1.27 7.32 1.06
C GLN A 121 -0.52 6.95 -0.23
N LEU A 122 -1.06 7.27 -1.42
CA LEU A 122 -0.36 7.03 -2.68
C LEU A 122 0.93 7.84 -2.77
N LEU A 123 0.89 9.10 -2.33
CA LEU A 123 2.08 9.95 -2.28
C LEU A 123 3.13 9.36 -1.32
N ALA A 124 2.72 8.95 -0.11
CA ALA A 124 3.60 8.32 0.87
C ALA A 124 4.20 7.01 0.33
N ALA A 125 3.39 6.18 -0.30
CA ALA A 125 3.81 4.93 -0.93
C ALA A 125 4.82 5.19 -2.08
N ALA A 126 4.54 6.17 -2.96
CA ALA A 126 5.45 6.55 -4.03
C ALA A 126 6.79 7.07 -3.51
N LEU A 127 6.78 7.90 -2.46
CA LEU A 127 7.98 8.37 -1.78
C LEU A 127 8.76 7.21 -1.15
N GLY A 128 8.07 6.26 -0.51
CA GLY A 128 8.66 5.03 0.00
C GLY A 128 9.36 4.23 -1.10
N ALA A 129 8.66 3.96 -2.21
CA ALA A 129 9.20 3.26 -3.37
C ALA A 129 10.43 3.97 -3.96
N LEU A 130 10.41 5.30 -4.07
CA LEU A 130 11.54 6.11 -4.54
C LEU A 130 12.74 6.02 -3.59
N ALA A 131 12.51 6.12 -2.29
CA ALA A 131 13.55 5.98 -1.27
C ALA A 131 14.18 4.57 -1.33
N GLY A 132 13.35 3.54 -1.45
CA GLY A 132 13.78 2.16 -1.68
C GLY A 132 14.63 2.01 -2.95
N ALA A 133 14.17 2.58 -4.06
CA ALA A 133 14.91 2.55 -5.32
C ALA A 133 16.26 3.30 -5.25
N ALA A 134 16.32 4.41 -4.49
CA ALA A 134 17.57 5.12 -4.24
C ALA A 134 18.54 4.29 -3.37
N LEU A 135 18.02 3.59 -2.35
CA LEU A 135 18.80 2.62 -1.57
C LEU A 135 19.30 1.47 -2.45
N HIS A 136 18.46 0.97 -3.38
CA HIS A 136 18.85 -0.06 -4.32
C HIS A 136 20.04 0.36 -5.19
N ALA A 137 20.05 1.61 -5.66
CA ALA A 137 21.14 2.14 -6.47
C ALA A 137 22.46 2.27 -5.69
N ARG A 138 22.39 2.53 -4.38
CA ARG A 138 23.57 2.69 -3.51
C ARG A 138 24.07 1.36 -2.93
N ARG A 139 23.15 0.47 -2.55
CA ARG A 139 23.40 -0.81 -1.88
C ARG A 139 22.36 -1.84 -2.33
N PRO A 140 22.56 -2.49 -3.49
CA PRO A 140 21.62 -3.51 -3.95
C PRO A 140 21.67 -4.74 -3.04
N LEU A 141 20.49 -5.20 -2.59
CA LEU A 141 20.33 -6.41 -1.75
C LEU A 141 20.72 -7.69 -2.48
N PHE A 142 20.49 -7.74 -3.78
CA PHE A 142 20.88 -8.85 -4.64
C PHE A 142 21.87 -8.35 -5.69
N PRO A 143 22.99 -9.05 -5.92
CA PRO A 143 23.91 -8.69 -6.99
C PRO A 143 23.19 -8.75 -8.33
N PHE A 144 23.52 -7.81 -9.22
CA PHE A 144 22.98 -7.82 -10.58
C PHE A 144 23.43 -9.10 -11.30
N PRO A 145 22.60 -9.66 -12.20
CA PRO A 145 23.08 -10.68 -13.11
C PRO A 145 24.29 -10.12 -13.83
N GLN A 146 25.45 -10.77 -13.70
CA GLN A 146 26.57 -10.48 -14.56
C GLN A 146 26.13 -10.88 -15.97
N GLU A 147 25.98 -9.89 -16.86
CA GLU A 147 25.84 -10.20 -18.28
C GLU A 147 27.09 -10.98 -18.70
N PRO A 148 26.94 -12.16 -19.33
CA PRO A 148 28.07 -12.84 -19.94
C PRO A 148 28.56 -11.95 -21.08
N THR A 149 29.79 -11.43 -20.94
CA THR A 149 30.56 -10.75 -21.99
C THR A 149 30.88 -11.71 -23.12
#